data_AF-A0AAW3NBR6-F1
#
_entry.id   AF-A0AAW3NBR6-F1
#
_cell.length_a   1.000
_cell.length_b   1.000
_cell.length_c   1.000
_cell.angle_alpha   90.00
_cell.angle_beta   90.00
_cell.angle_gamma   90.00
#
_symmetry.space_group_name_H-M   'P 1'
#
loop_
_entity.id
_entity.type
_entity.pdbx_description
1 polymer ?
#
loop_
_entity_poly.entity_id
_entity_poly.type
_entity_poly.pdbx_seq_one_letter_code
_entity_poly.pdbx_strand_id
1 'polypeptide(L)'
;MDDDDRTTSIGLARYAFEYTEAALVVDNDHAEKHPGGQISPVPAYFLAHHGIELTLKAYLRHAGLTVRELGSKKHGHDLHACYRKAKERGLLKIFKRQPTI
;
A
#
# COMPACT_ATOMS: atom_id res chain seq x y z
N MET A 1 12.31 -22.30 9.01
CA MET A 1 11.17 -21.37 8.88
C MET A 1 11.41 -20.59 7.62
N ASP A 2 10.58 -20.76 6.61
CA ASP A 2 10.74 -20.10 5.31
C ASP A 2 10.26 -18.64 5.40
N ASP A 3 10.81 -17.74 4.60
CA ASP A 3 10.42 -16.32 4.61
C ASP A 3 8.95 -16.15 4.20
N ASP A 4 8.44 -17.05 3.35
CA ASP A 4 7.03 -17.14 2.94
C ASP A 4 6.08 -17.50 4.09
N ASP A 5 6.59 -18.17 5.15
CA ASP A 5 5.83 -18.49 6.37
C ASP A 5 5.74 -17.28 7.32
N ARG A 6 6.75 -16.40 7.29
CA ARG A 6 6.83 -15.22 8.16
C ARG A 6 6.07 -14.02 7.59
N THR A 7 6.02 -13.89 6.27
CA THR A 7 5.37 -12.76 5.58
C THR A 7 4.11 -13.22 4.86
N THR A 8 2.99 -13.15 5.57
CA THR A 8 1.68 -13.56 5.07
C THR A 8 0.92 -12.39 4.44
N SER A 9 -0.08 -12.69 3.61
CA SER A 9 -0.97 -11.66 3.05
C SER A 9 -1.72 -10.90 4.16
N ILE A 10 -2.12 -11.59 5.23
CA ILE A 10 -2.80 -10.99 6.38
C ILE A 10 -1.84 -10.08 7.16
N GLY A 11 -0.60 -10.52 7.38
CA GLY A 11 0.42 -9.70 8.06
C GLY A 11 0.72 -8.41 7.28
N LEU A 12 0.86 -8.51 5.96
CA LEU A 12 1.04 -7.34 5.09
C LEU A 12 -0.18 -6.41 5.12
N ALA A 13 -1.40 -6.96 5.10
CA ALA A 13 -2.63 -6.16 5.18
C ALA A 13 -2.74 -5.43 6.53
N ARG A 14 -2.32 -6.06 7.62
CA ARG A 14 -2.27 -5.43 8.94
C ARG A 14 -1.29 -4.24 8.94
N TYR A 15 -0.06 -4.43 8.45
CA TYR A 15 0.88 -3.33 8.37
C TYR A 15 0.36 -2.21 7.45
N ALA A 16 -0.25 -2.57 6.31
CA ALA A 16 -0.85 -1.58 5.42
C ALA A 16 -1.85 -0.68 6.14
N PHE A 17 -2.75 -1.29 6.94
CA PHE A 17 -3.71 -0.56 7.76
C PHE A 17 -3.02 0.35 8.78
N GLU A 18 -2.05 -0.17 9.54
CA GLU A 18 -1.31 0.61 10.54
C GLU A 18 -0.56 1.81 9.93
N TYR A 19 0.03 1.65 8.73
CA TYR A 19 0.69 2.75 8.01
C TYR A 19 -0.30 3.79 7.49
N THR A 20 -1.47 3.38 7.00
CA THR A 20 -2.51 4.32 6.57
C THR A 20 -3.08 5.10 7.75
N GLU A 21 -3.34 4.46 8.88
CA GLU A 21 -3.76 5.15 10.11
C GLU A 21 -2.70 6.15 10.59
N ALA A 22 -1.42 5.75 10.59
CA ALA A 22 -0.33 6.66 10.94
C ALA A 22 -0.25 7.87 10.00
N ALA A 23 -0.49 7.68 8.69
CA ALA A 23 -0.53 8.77 7.74
C ALA A 23 -1.62 9.80 8.09
N LEU A 24 -2.82 9.32 8.45
CA LEU A 24 -3.95 10.17 8.84
C LEU A 24 -3.66 10.92 10.14
N VAL A 25 -3.04 10.27 11.13
CA VAL A 25 -2.64 10.93 12.39
C VAL A 25 -1.66 12.08 12.12
N VAL A 26 -0.65 11.84 11.28
CA VAL A 26 0.36 12.86 10.94
C VAL A 26 -0.26 14.01 10.14
N ASP A 27 -1.17 13.71 9.22
CA ASP A 27 -1.87 14.73 8.43
C ASP A 27 -2.77 15.60 9.31
N ASN A 28 -3.57 14.99 10.18
CA ASN A 28 -4.47 15.70 11.09
C ASN A 28 -3.70 16.59 12.08
N ASP A 29 -2.64 16.07 12.72
CA ASP A 29 -1.79 16.86 13.62
C ASP A 29 -1.15 18.06 12.90
N HIS A 30 -0.75 17.87 11.63
CA HIS A 30 -0.22 18.97 10.82
C HIS A 30 -1.30 20.00 10.49
N ALA A 31 -2.51 19.57 10.12
CA ALA A 31 -3.62 20.44 9.79
C ALA A 31 -4.08 21.29 10.98
N GLU A 32 -4.12 20.71 12.19
CA GLU A 32 -4.41 21.42 13.43
C GLU A 32 -3.40 22.54 13.72
N LYS A 33 -2.11 22.29 13.44
CA LYS A 33 -1.02 23.27 13.63
C LYS A 33 -0.93 24.32 12.53
N HIS A 34 -1.50 24.05 11.35
CA HIS A 34 -1.42 24.91 10.17
C HIS A 34 -2.81 25.12 9.55
N PRO A 35 -3.73 25.80 10.27
CA PRO A 35 -5.10 26.00 9.80
C PRO A 35 -5.11 26.76 8.46
N GLY A 36 -5.88 26.25 7.49
CA GLY A 36 -5.93 26.78 6.12
C GLY A 36 -4.85 26.26 5.17
N GLY A 37 -3.90 25.45 5.67
CA GLY A 37 -2.98 24.68 4.83
C GLY A 37 -3.74 23.63 4.01
N GLN A 38 -3.59 23.67 2.69
CA GLN A 38 -4.27 22.76 1.76
C GLN A 38 -3.40 21.56 1.35
N ILE A 39 -2.15 21.50 1.81
CA ILE A 39 -1.16 20.52 1.37
C ILE A 39 -0.75 19.67 2.56
N SER A 40 -1.06 18.38 2.50
CA SER A 40 -0.59 17.40 3.48
C SER A 40 0.94 17.38 3.53
N PRO A 41 1.54 17.21 4.73
CA PRO A 41 2.98 17.23 4.88
C PRO A 41 3.60 15.99 4.23
N VAL A 42 4.83 16.11 3.73
CA VAL A 42 5.55 15.01 3.04
C VAL A 42 5.58 13.70 3.86
N PRO A 43 5.76 13.70 5.20
CA PRO A 43 5.70 12.47 5.98
C PRO A 43 4.34 11.75 5.93
N ALA A 44 3.21 12.48 5.93
CA ALA A 44 1.89 11.87 5.79
C ALA A 44 1.75 11.20 4.41
N TYR A 45 2.19 11.88 3.35
CA TYR A 45 2.21 11.30 2.00
C TYR A 45 3.08 10.04 1.90
N PHE A 46 4.27 10.06 2.51
CA PHE A 46 5.16 8.90 2.52
C PHE A 46 4.52 7.69 3.20
N LEU A 47 3.90 7.89 4.37
CA LEU A 47 3.20 6.83 5.10
C LEU A 47 2.00 6.30 4.31
N ALA A 48 1.20 7.19 3.72
CA ALA A 48 0.06 6.81 2.89
C ALA A 48 0.51 6.00 1.67
N HIS A 49 1.56 6.46 0.97
CA HIS A 49 2.13 5.74 -0.16
C HIS A 49 2.59 4.33 0.24
N HIS A 50 3.26 4.20 1.39
CA HIS A 50 3.70 2.89 1.89
C HIS A 50 2.52 1.98 2.26
N GLY A 51 1.48 2.51 2.92
CA GLY A 51 0.26 1.76 3.22
C GLY A 51 -0.43 1.22 1.96
N ILE A 52 -0.53 2.03 0.90
CA ILE A 52 -1.10 1.59 -0.38
C ILE A 52 -0.22 0.49 -1.02
N GLU A 53 1.11 0.66 -0.99
CA GLU A 53 2.04 -0.34 -1.53
C GLU A 53 1.90 -1.68 -0.81
N LEU A 54 1.87 -1.67 0.53
CA LEU A 54 1.68 -2.86 1.35
C LEU A 54 0.32 -3.52 1.10
N THR A 55 -0.75 -2.73 0.89
CA THR A 55 -2.06 -3.25 0.50
C THR A 55 -1.99 -4.04 -0.81
N LEU A 56 -1.30 -3.50 -1.81
CA LEU A 56 -1.14 -4.18 -3.10
C LEU A 56 -0.27 -5.43 -2.97
N LYS A 57 0.80 -5.38 -2.17
CA LYS A 57 1.63 -6.56 -1.88
C LYS A 57 0.85 -7.64 -1.13
N ALA A 58 -0.02 -7.28 -0.20
CA ALA A 58 -0.92 -8.21 0.49
C ALA A 58 -1.85 -8.92 -0.50
N TYR A 59 -2.47 -8.17 -1.41
CA TYR A 59 -3.29 -8.73 -2.49
C TYR A 59 -2.48 -9.68 -3.39
N LEU A 60 -1.29 -9.26 -3.82
CA LEU A 60 -0.43 -10.06 -4.68
C LEU A 60 0.06 -11.34 -3.99
N ARG A 61 0.39 -11.27 -2.69
CA ARG A 61 0.74 -12.43 -1.85
C ARG A 61 -0.43 -13.42 -1.79
N HIS A 62 -1.64 -12.91 -1.58
CA HIS A 62 -2.86 -13.72 -1.59
C HIS A 62 -3.13 -14.34 -2.97
N ALA A 63 -2.83 -13.62 -4.05
CA ALA A 63 -2.91 -14.08 -5.43
C ALA A 63 -1.76 -15.03 -5.85
N GLY A 64 -0.92 -15.47 -4.91
CA GLY A 64 0.08 -16.53 -5.10
C GLY A 64 1.50 -16.06 -5.45
N LEU A 65 1.85 -14.78 -5.30
CA LEU A 65 3.25 -14.35 -5.40
C LEU A 65 4.02 -14.71 -4.12
N THR A 66 5.28 -15.11 -4.28
CA THR A 66 6.22 -15.40 -3.18
C THR A 66 6.81 -14.12 -2.59
N VAL A 67 7.34 -14.17 -1.36
CA VAL A 67 8.01 -13.04 -0.70
C VAL A 67 9.22 -12.58 -1.51
N ARG A 68 9.96 -13.52 -2.10
CA ARG A 68 11.08 -13.21 -2.99
C ARG A 68 10.66 -12.39 -4.21
N GLU A 69 9.52 -12.70 -4.83
CA GLU A 69 9.00 -11.93 -5.97
C GLU A 69 8.56 -10.52 -5.56
N LEU A 70 7.96 -10.39 -4.38
CA LEU A 70 7.51 -9.11 -3.82
C LEU A 70 8.68 -8.22 -3.37
N GLY A 71 9.75 -8.81 -2.83
CA GLY A 71 10.98 -8.11 -2.43
C GLY A 71 11.96 -7.82 -3.57
N SER A 72 11.71 -8.35 -4.77
CA SER A 72 12.56 -8.09 -5.94
C SER A 72 12.57 -6.60 -6.32
N LYS A 73 13.63 -6.11 -6.99
CA LYS A 73 13.70 -4.72 -7.48
C LYS A 73 12.47 -4.28 -8.29
N LYS A 74 11.74 -5.23 -8.89
CA LYS A 74 10.54 -4.96 -9.69
C LYS A 74 9.32 -4.58 -8.86
N HIS A 75 9.20 -5.05 -7.62
CA HIS A 75 8.03 -4.81 -6.76
C HIS A 75 8.39 -4.30 -5.36
N GLY A 76 9.68 -4.24 -5.01
CA GLY A 76 10.16 -3.96 -3.67
C GLY A 76 9.79 -2.59 -3.13
N HIS A 77 9.67 -1.57 -3.99
CA HIS A 77 9.30 -0.19 -3.63
C HIS A 77 8.70 0.59 -4.82
N ASP A 78 8.09 -0.12 -5.78
CA ASP A 78 7.45 0.49 -6.94
C ASP A 78 5.93 0.24 -6.85
N LEU A 79 5.23 1.25 -6.35
CA LEU A 79 3.78 1.24 -6.21
C LEU A 79 3.09 0.99 -7.57
N HIS A 80 3.58 1.62 -8.64
CA HIS A 80 3.00 1.46 -9.96
C HIS A 80 3.23 0.05 -10.51
N ALA A 81 4.39 -0.55 -10.27
CA ALA A 81 4.63 -1.95 -10.62
C ALA A 81 3.72 -2.90 -9.85
N CYS A 82 3.55 -2.69 -8.54
CA CYS A 82 2.60 -3.46 -7.73
C CYS A 82 1.17 -3.34 -8.29
N TYR A 83 0.74 -2.13 -8.65
CA TYR A 83 -0.60 -1.92 -9.21
C TYR A 83 -0.78 -2.56 -10.59
N ARG A 84 0.19 -2.40 -11.50
CA ARG A 84 0.18 -3.08 -12.80
C ARG A 84 0.05 -4.59 -12.62
N LYS A 85 0.85 -5.17 -11.73
CA LYS A 85 0.81 -6.61 -11.45
C LYS A 85 -0.51 -7.04 -10.83
N ALA A 86 -1.07 -6.24 -9.91
CA ALA A 86 -2.36 -6.53 -9.29
C ALA A 86 -3.50 -6.55 -10.33
N LYS A 87 -3.48 -5.62 -11.30
CA LYS A 87 -4.42 -5.64 -12.43
C LYS A 87 -4.30 -6.91 -13.27
N GLU A 88 -3.07 -7.34 -13.62
CA GLU A 88 -2.85 -8.62 -14.31
C GLU A 88 -3.42 -9.81 -13.53
N ARG A 89 -3.38 -9.74 -12.20
CA ARG A 89 -3.93 -10.75 -11.29
C ARG A 89 -5.44 -10.58 -11.02
N GLY A 90 -6.14 -9.72 -11.74
CA GLY A 90 -7.59 -9.62 -11.68
C GLY A 90 -8.16 -8.63 -10.65
N LEU A 91 -7.35 -7.71 -10.11
CA LEU A 91 -7.82 -6.71 -9.12
C LEU A 91 -9.08 -5.97 -9.59
N LEU A 92 -9.16 -5.61 -10.88
CA LEU A 92 -10.28 -4.86 -11.44
C LEU A 92 -11.57 -5.69 -11.62
N LYS A 93 -11.49 -7.02 -11.48
CA LYS A 93 -12.68 -7.88 -11.45
C LYS A 93 -13.39 -7.81 -10.10
N ILE A 94 -12.63 -7.52 -9.04
CA ILE A 94 -13.09 -7.41 -7.66
C ILE A 94 -13.48 -5.95 -7.38
N PHE A 95 -12.67 -5.00 -7.84
CA PHE A 95 -12.89 -3.57 -7.65
C PHE A 95 -13.19 -2.89 -8.98
N LYS A 96 -14.45 -2.47 -9.19
CA LYS A 96 -14.83 -1.67 -10.35
C LYS A 96 -14.31 -0.25 -10.16
N ARG A 97 -13.19 0.07 -10.81
CA ARG A 97 -12.70 1.46 -10.89
C ARG A 97 -13.80 2.31 -11.54
N GLN A 98 -14.24 3.37 -10.87
CA GLN A 98 -15.13 4.34 -11.50
C GLN A 98 -14.40 4.98 -12.69
N PRO A 99 -15.08 5.17 -13.84
CA PRO A 99 -14.47 5.83 -14.98
C PRO A 99 -13.98 7.22 -14.57
N THR A 100 -12.76 7.57 -14.97
CA THR A 100 -12.25 8.94 -14.80
C THR A 100 -13.14 9.88 -15.62
N ILE A 101 -13.71 10.89 -14.97
CA ILE A 101 -14.52 11.96 -15.59
C ILE A 101 -13.64 12.79 -16.53
#